data_AF-A0A0C1LZG5-F1
#
_entry.id   AF-A0A0C1LZG5-F1
#
_cell.length_a   1.000
_cell.length_b   1.000
_cell.length_c   1.000
_cell.angle_alpha   90.00
_cell.angle_beta   90.00
_cell.angle_gamma   90.00
#
_symmetry.space_group_name_H-M   'P 1'
#
loop_
_entity.id
_entity.type
_entity.pdbx_description
1 polymer ?
#
loop_
_entity_poly.entity_id
_entity_poly.type
_entity_poly.pdbx_seq_one_letter_code
_entity_poly.pdbx_strand_id
1 'polypeptide(L)'
;MSKENVKYNIGLDIGTNSIGWAATDEFNKLIHTKGHNAIGARLFKEGKSAAERRGFRTTRRRLSRRKWRLRLLNEIFDENGISDVDPSFFARMKQSNVSPRDDRKSFNGNILFDDKDFDDKKYHNEYSTIYHLRRALMTEDKKFDIRLIYLAMHHIIKYRGHFLNQANVNDFKGGEIDLASSFKALNEQFKNQGRALLLKDSDLGNDTQTLLDNSRSRNDRQKELSRILNIPNQDDDKDQAKLNKKATTEIIKAILGMKAKFDIIFGLEVDEPKDWSLTFNSDDFDDKISELEPQMTDEANEILLILKKLYFSINLSDILKDAETKKMADSLSDAMIARYDDHARHLKLLKQVAEQESGTEKGKALKQAYEEYVNGKNGKPVTADDFFKHVKNNLNDSAESQEI
;
A
#
# COMPACT_ATOMS: atom_id res chain seq x y z
N MET A 1 16.20 -71.17 24.16
CA MET A 1 17.08 -70.54 23.14
C MET A 1 17.63 -69.26 23.74
N SER A 2 18.94 -69.22 23.94
CA SER A 2 19.70 -68.10 24.51
C SER A 2 19.45 -66.83 23.71
N LYS A 3 19.17 -65.72 24.40
CA LYS A 3 19.30 -64.38 23.81
C LYS A 3 20.80 -64.08 23.72
N GLU A 4 21.42 -64.43 22.61
CA GLU A 4 22.75 -63.90 22.30
C GLU A 4 22.62 -62.37 22.15
N ASN A 5 23.42 -61.63 22.92
CA ASN A 5 23.59 -60.20 22.74
C ASN A 5 24.45 -59.99 21.48
N VAL A 6 23.80 -59.97 20.32
CA VAL A 6 24.46 -59.69 19.04
C VAL A 6 24.73 -58.19 18.95
N LYS A 7 25.99 -57.82 18.76
CA LYS A 7 26.38 -56.44 18.45
C LYS A 7 25.99 -56.11 17.01
N TYR A 8 25.39 -54.95 16.81
CA TYR A 8 24.94 -54.48 15.51
C TYR A 8 25.11 -52.98 15.36
N ASN A 9 25.16 -52.54 14.11
CA ASN A 9 25.17 -51.14 13.69
C ASN A 9 23.83 -50.80 13.03
N ILE A 10 23.36 -49.56 13.15
CA ILE A 10 22.20 -49.05 12.40
C ILE A 10 22.64 -47.83 11.59
N GLY A 11 22.40 -47.85 10.28
CA GLY A 11 22.42 -46.69 9.42
C GLY A 11 21.02 -46.11 9.28
N LEU A 12 20.89 -44.79 9.40
CA LEU A 12 19.65 -44.05 9.16
C LEU A 12 19.90 -42.98 8.11
N ASP A 13 19.01 -42.90 7.11
CA ASP A 13 18.96 -41.85 6.10
C ASP A 13 17.65 -41.09 6.26
N ILE A 14 17.73 -39.90 6.87
CA ILE A 14 16.55 -39.12 7.27
C ILE A 14 16.29 -38.03 6.23
N GLY A 15 15.36 -38.32 5.32
CA GLY A 15 14.84 -37.38 4.33
C GLY A 15 13.62 -36.60 4.81
N THR A 16 13.15 -35.66 3.97
CA THR A 16 11.99 -34.80 4.28
C THR A 16 10.64 -35.52 4.28
N ASN A 17 10.56 -36.67 3.60
CA ASN A 17 9.36 -37.49 3.46
C ASN A 17 9.64 -39.01 3.61
N SER A 18 10.85 -39.37 4.00
CA SER A 18 11.26 -40.76 4.17
C SER A 18 12.34 -40.90 5.25
N ILE A 19 12.36 -42.04 5.94
CA ILE A 19 13.49 -42.46 6.77
C ILE A 19 13.93 -43.83 6.30
N GLY A 20 15.05 -43.89 5.57
CA GLY A 20 15.76 -45.12 5.25
C GLY A 20 16.46 -45.67 6.48
N TRP A 21 16.47 -46.98 6.64
CA TRP A 21 17.18 -47.66 7.72
C TRP A 21 17.78 -48.96 7.24
N ALA A 22 18.95 -49.31 7.78
CA ALA A 22 19.58 -50.61 7.60
C ALA A 22 20.31 -51.00 8.89
N ALA A 23 20.26 -52.27 9.26
CA ALA A 23 21.04 -52.82 10.38
C ALA A 23 22.07 -53.81 9.86
N THR A 24 23.32 -53.65 10.28
CA THR A 24 24.45 -54.50 9.88
C THR A 24 25.17 -55.10 11.09
N ASP A 25 25.86 -56.22 10.89
CA ASP A 25 26.79 -56.79 11.88
C ASP A 25 28.14 -56.04 11.87
N GLU A 26 29.10 -56.52 12.66
CA GLU A 26 30.47 -55.96 12.73
C GLU A 26 31.28 -56.12 11.43
N PHE A 27 30.81 -56.94 10.48
CA PHE A 27 31.42 -57.18 9.17
C PHE A 27 30.68 -56.48 8.03
N ASN A 28 29.80 -55.52 8.35
CA ASN A 28 28.97 -54.76 7.41
C ASN A 28 27.99 -55.63 6.59
N LYS A 29 27.62 -56.81 7.07
CA LYS A 29 26.56 -57.62 6.44
C LYS A 29 25.20 -57.27 7.03
N LEU A 30 24.18 -57.23 6.19
CA LEU A 30 22.81 -56.97 6.63
C LEU A 30 22.35 -58.06 7.60
N ILE A 31 21.77 -57.64 8.72
CA ILE A 31 21.19 -58.55 9.70
C ILE A 31 19.93 -59.15 9.11
N HIS A 32 19.83 -60.48 9.15
CA HIS A 32 18.62 -61.19 8.76
C HIS A 32 17.83 -61.56 10.00
N THR A 33 16.59 -61.09 10.09
CA THR A 33 15.73 -61.35 11.25
C THR A 33 14.30 -61.61 10.80
N LYS A 34 13.67 -62.64 11.38
CA LYS A 34 12.28 -63.02 11.10
C LYS A 34 11.94 -63.15 9.60
N GLY A 35 12.86 -63.70 8.81
CA GLY A 35 12.65 -63.95 7.37
C GLY A 35 12.90 -62.75 6.44
N HIS A 36 13.36 -61.62 6.97
CA HIS A 36 13.64 -60.43 6.18
C HIS A 36 15.01 -59.83 6.52
N ASN A 37 15.64 -59.19 5.53
CA ASN A 37 16.80 -58.36 5.79
C ASN A 37 16.36 -57.10 6.54
N ALA A 38 17.13 -56.71 7.54
CA ALA A 38 16.92 -55.52 8.34
C ALA A 38 17.32 -54.27 7.53
N ILE A 39 16.60 -54.00 6.46
CA ILE A 39 16.73 -52.83 5.59
C ILE A 39 15.35 -52.41 5.10
N GLY A 40 15.08 -51.11 5.07
CA GLY A 40 13.82 -50.58 4.56
C GLY A 40 13.75 -49.07 4.62
N ALA A 41 12.59 -48.53 4.26
CA ALA A 41 12.33 -47.10 4.38
C ALA A 41 10.91 -46.86 4.89
N ARG A 42 10.75 -45.91 5.81
CA ARG A 42 9.44 -45.41 6.26
C ARG A 42 9.09 -44.16 5.48
N LEU A 43 8.07 -44.22 4.62
CA LEU A 43 7.55 -43.05 3.91
C LEU A 43 6.47 -42.34 4.73
N PHE A 44 6.45 -41.00 4.71
CA PHE A 44 5.45 -40.16 5.35
C PHE A 44 5.20 -38.87 4.55
N LYS A 45 4.10 -38.17 4.84
CA LYS A 45 3.84 -36.86 4.24
C LYS A 45 4.78 -35.82 4.86
N GLU A 46 5.44 -35.05 4.02
CA GLU A 46 6.32 -33.96 4.43
C GLU A 46 5.62 -33.00 5.40
N GLY A 47 6.38 -32.51 6.38
CA GLY A 47 5.89 -31.54 7.37
C GLY A 47 5.48 -30.24 6.69
N LYS A 48 4.22 -29.85 6.83
CA LYS A 48 3.75 -28.54 6.34
C LYS A 48 4.21 -27.43 7.28
N SER A 49 4.80 -26.37 6.72
CA SER A 49 5.19 -25.20 7.50
C SER A 49 3.96 -24.52 8.15
N ALA A 50 4.15 -23.88 9.30
CA ALA A 50 3.07 -23.18 10.00
C ALA A 50 2.69 -21.83 9.36
N ALA A 51 3.35 -21.43 8.27
CA ALA A 51 3.18 -20.12 7.64
C ALA A 51 1.75 -19.89 7.14
N GLU A 52 1.14 -20.88 6.48
CA GLU A 52 -0.22 -20.79 5.96
C GLU A 52 -1.26 -20.61 7.08
N ARG A 53 -1.11 -21.37 8.17
CA ARG A 53 -1.95 -21.24 9.38
C ARG A 53 -1.82 -19.87 10.04
N ARG A 54 -0.61 -19.29 10.06
CA ARG A 54 -0.36 -17.93 10.56
C ARG A 54 -1.15 -16.91 9.73
N GLY A 55 -1.15 -17.03 8.41
CA GLY A 55 -1.94 -16.19 7.50
C GLY A 55 -3.45 -16.21 7.81
N PHE A 56 -4.06 -17.40 7.89
CA PHE A 56 -5.48 -17.52 8.22
C PHE A 56 -5.85 -16.91 9.57
N ARG A 57 -5.00 -17.09 10.59
CA ARG A 57 -5.23 -16.53 11.93
C ARG A 57 -5.21 -15.01 11.92
N THR A 58 -4.23 -14.41 11.24
CA THR A 58 -4.13 -12.94 11.10
C THR A 58 -5.36 -12.37 10.39
N THR A 59 -5.81 -13.00 9.29
CA THR A 59 -7.00 -12.57 8.56
C THR A 59 -8.27 -12.62 9.42
N ARG A 60 -8.48 -13.71 10.18
CA ARG A 60 -9.63 -13.81 11.11
C ARG A 60 -9.63 -12.70 12.16
N ARG A 61 -8.47 -12.44 12.78
CA ARG A 61 -8.32 -11.36 13.77
C ARG A 61 -8.62 -9.99 13.17
N ARG A 62 -8.08 -9.70 11.98
CA ARG A 62 -8.33 -8.44 11.24
C ARG A 62 -9.82 -8.23 10.98
N LEU A 63 -10.52 -9.26 10.48
CA LEU A 63 -11.96 -9.19 10.20
C LEU A 63 -12.79 -9.00 11.47
N SER A 64 -12.45 -9.71 12.55
CA SER A 64 -13.11 -9.56 13.85
C SER A 64 -12.98 -8.14 14.40
N ARG A 65 -11.75 -7.59 14.44
CA ARG A 65 -11.50 -6.22 14.91
C ARG A 65 -12.17 -5.17 14.03
N ARG A 66 -12.23 -5.37 12.71
CA ARG A 66 -12.98 -4.49 11.80
C ARG A 66 -14.46 -4.50 12.15
N LYS A 67 -15.08 -5.67 12.37
CA LYS A 67 -16.48 -5.78 12.79
C LYS A 67 -16.72 -5.09 14.13
N TRP A 68 -15.81 -5.25 15.09
CA TRP A 68 -15.90 -4.59 16.39
C TRP A 68 -15.87 -3.06 16.27
N ARG A 69 -14.93 -2.48 15.51
CA ARG A 69 -14.89 -1.02 15.27
C ARG A 69 -16.17 -0.47 14.66
N LEU A 70 -16.74 -1.18 13.68
CA LEU A 70 -17.99 -0.75 13.05
C LEU A 70 -19.17 -0.88 14.00
N ARG A 71 -19.21 -1.92 14.85
CA ARG A 71 -20.25 -2.02 15.88
C ARG A 71 -20.19 -0.86 16.87
N LEU A 72 -19.00 -0.52 17.35
CA LEU A 72 -18.82 0.61 18.25
C LEU A 72 -19.27 1.93 17.60
N LEU A 73 -18.94 2.12 16.31
CA LEU A 73 -19.44 3.28 15.56
C LEU A 73 -20.97 3.30 15.48
N ASN A 74 -21.60 2.13 15.23
CA ASN A 74 -23.05 2.04 15.21
C ASN A 74 -23.65 2.40 16.56
N GLU A 75 -23.13 1.84 17.67
CA GLU A 75 -23.59 2.14 19.03
C GLU A 75 -23.56 3.65 19.30
N ILE A 76 -22.44 4.31 19.00
CA ILE A 76 -22.29 5.77 19.16
C ILE A 76 -23.35 6.53 18.35
N PHE A 77 -23.55 6.21 17.08
CA PHE A 77 -24.49 6.96 16.23
C PHE A 77 -25.97 6.63 16.49
N ASP A 78 -26.25 5.41 16.95
CA ASP A 78 -27.59 4.97 17.32
C ASP A 78 -28.09 5.75 18.54
N GLU A 79 -27.24 5.84 19.58
CA GLU A 79 -27.50 6.62 20.80
C GLU A 79 -27.58 8.13 20.53
N ASN A 80 -26.87 8.63 19.51
CA ASN A 80 -26.74 10.06 19.22
C ASN A 80 -27.54 10.54 18.00
N GLY A 81 -28.69 9.90 17.72
CA GLY A 81 -29.75 10.50 16.90
C GLY A 81 -30.07 9.82 15.57
N ILE A 82 -29.38 8.75 15.16
CA ILE A 82 -29.84 7.98 13.98
C ILE A 82 -31.20 7.34 14.26
N SER A 83 -31.37 6.71 15.43
CA SER A 83 -32.63 6.04 15.77
C SER A 83 -33.81 7.01 15.89
N ASP A 84 -33.58 8.28 16.23
CA ASP A 84 -34.63 9.31 16.28
C ASP A 84 -35.13 9.70 14.88
N VAL A 85 -34.24 9.68 13.88
CA VAL A 85 -34.56 9.98 12.49
C VAL A 85 -35.10 8.75 11.77
N ASP A 86 -34.47 7.59 11.98
CA ASP A 86 -34.78 6.35 11.29
C ASP A 86 -34.41 5.12 12.16
N PRO A 87 -35.37 4.63 12.97
CA PRO A 87 -35.15 3.49 13.87
C PRO A 87 -34.72 2.20 13.18
N SER A 88 -34.95 2.08 11.87
CA SER A 88 -34.71 0.86 11.10
C SER A 88 -33.44 0.92 10.23
N PHE A 89 -32.74 2.05 10.20
CA PHE A 89 -31.56 2.28 9.37
C PHE A 89 -30.50 1.18 9.51
N PHE A 90 -30.04 0.91 10.74
CA PHE A 90 -29.03 -0.13 10.98
C PHE A 90 -29.54 -1.55 10.68
N ALA A 91 -30.84 -1.79 10.89
CA ALA A 91 -31.47 -3.07 10.61
C ALA A 91 -31.50 -3.35 9.09
N ARG A 92 -31.85 -2.35 8.28
CA ARG A 92 -31.79 -2.44 6.80
C ARG A 92 -30.37 -2.69 6.33
N MET A 93 -29.38 -1.93 6.82
CA MET A 93 -27.97 -2.16 6.49
C MET A 93 -27.49 -3.58 6.83
N LYS A 94 -27.90 -4.12 7.98
CA LYS A 94 -27.55 -5.47 8.42
C LYS A 94 -28.13 -6.56 7.51
N GLN A 95 -29.30 -6.32 6.92
CA GLN A 95 -29.96 -7.26 6.00
C GLN A 95 -29.63 -7.03 4.51
N SER A 96 -28.77 -6.05 4.19
CA SER A 96 -28.40 -5.70 2.81
C SER A 96 -27.89 -6.88 1.95
N ASN A 97 -27.23 -7.86 2.57
CA ASN A 97 -26.70 -9.04 1.88
C ASN A 97 -27.67 -10.24 1.86
N VAL A 98 -28.84 -10.12 2.48
CA VAL A 98 -29.86 -11.16 2.48
C VAL A 98 -30.59 -11.12 1.14
N SER A 99 -30.79 -12.29 0.53
CA SER A 99 -31.50 -12.41 -0.74
C SER A 99 -32.91 -11.84 -0.64
N PRO A 100 -33.40 -11.08 -1.65
CA PRO A 100 -34.81 -10.70 -1.75
C PRO A 100 -35.78 -11.89 -1.75
N ARG A 101 -35.28 -13.10 -2.04
CA ARG A 101 -36.06 -14.36 -2.03
C ARG A 101 -35.96 -15.14 -0.71
N ASP A 102 -35.25 -14.63 0.31
CA ASP A 102 -35.23 -15.27 1.64
C ASP A 102 -36.43 -14.76 2.44
N ASP A 103 -37.30 -15.66 2.87
CA ASP A 103 -38.52 -15.34 3.62
C ASP A 103 -38.24 -14.60 4.94
N ARG A 104 -37.00 -14.69 5.46
CA ARG A 104 -36.58 -13.99 6.68
C ARG A 104 -36.15 -12.55 6.43
N LYS A 105 -36.12 -12.09 5.18
CA LYS A 105 -35.79 -10.70 4.85
C LYS A 105 -36.96 -9.80 5.20
N SER A 106 -36.73 -8.92 6.17
CA SER A 106 -37.74 -8.01 6.71
C SER A 106 -37.80 -6.68 5.96
N PHE A 107 -36.73 -6.31 5.25
CA PHE A 107 -36.61 -5.03 4.55
C PHE A 107 -36.37 -5.24 3.06
N ASN A 108 -37.23 -4.67 2.23
CA ASN A 108 -37.17 -4.74 0.76
C ASN A 108 -37.20 -3.33 0.18
N GLY A 109 -36.68 -3.16 -1.05
CA GLY A 109 -36.56 -1.84 -1.66
C GLY A 109 -35.29 -1.13 -1.20
N ASN A 110 -35.43 0.11 -0.75
CA ASN A 110 -34.30 0.93 -0.35
C ASN A 110 -33.61 0.40 0.91
N ILE A 111 -32.28 0.43 0.90
CA ILE A 111 -31.45 -0.07 2.00
C ILE A 111 -30.95 1.08 2.87
N LEU A 112 -30.48 2.18 2.28
CA LEU A 112 -29.87 3.28 3.03
C LEU A 112 -30.92 4.30 3.45
N PHE A 113 -31.73 4.77 2.50
CA PHE A 113 -32.72 5.82 2.70
C PHE A 113 -34.06 5.38 2.12
N ASP A 114 -35.07 5.28 2.99
CA ASP A 114 -36.43 4.89 2.61
C ASP A 114 -37.43 5.98 2.98
N ASP A 115 -36.98 7.25 2.96
CA ASP A 115 -37.81 8.39 3.26
C ASP A 115 -38.60 8.81 2.02
N LYS A 116 -39.73 9.49 2.24
CA LYS A 116 -40.60 9.95 1.17
C LYS A 116 -39.90 10.87 0.17
N ASP A 117 -39.04 11.77 0.66
CA ASP A 117 -38.40 12.82 -0.14
C ASP A 117 -36.89 12.58 -0.37
N PHE A 118 -36.36 11.48 0.18
CA PHE A 118 -34.96 11.09 0.06
C PHE A 118 -34.82 9.56 0.08
N ASP A 119 -34.50 8.98 -1.06
CA ASP A 119 -34.35 7.53 -1.26
C ASP A 119 -32.93 7.16 -1.76
N ASP A 120 -32.64 5.87 -1.86
CA ASP A 120 -31.35 5.37 -2.36
C ASP A 120 -31.01 5.91 -3.76
N LYS A 121 -32.01 6.07 -4.62
CA LYS A 121 -31.81 6.59 -5.98
C LYS A 121 -31.35 8.05 -5.95
N LYS A 122 -32.01 8.89 -5.16
CA LYS A 122 -31.65 10.30 -4.98
C LYS A 122 -30.28 10.42 -4.32
N TYR A 123 -29.99 9.59 -3.31
CA TYR A 123 -28.67 9.50 -2.70
C TYR A 123 -27.57 9.21 -3.73
N HIS A 124 -27.76 8.20 -4.59
CA HIS A 124 -26.78 7.85 -5.61
C HIS A 124 -26.66 8.87 -6.75
N ASN A 125 -27.73 9.63 -7.03
CA ASN A 125 -27.68 10.73 -7.99
C ASN A 125 -26.94 11.96 -7.43
N GLU A 126 -27.14 12.29 -6.15
CA GLU A 126 -26.42 13.39 -5.48
C GLU A 126 -24.96 13.03 -5.22
N TYR A 127 -24.69 11.76 -4.87
CA TYR A 127 -23.36 11.27 -4.52
C TYR A 127 -23.03 9.99 -5.29
N SER A 128 -22.53 10.14 -6.52
CA SER A 128 -22.15 9.04 -7.42
C SER A 128 -21.17 8.03 -6.78
N THR A 129 -20.32 8.51 -5.86
CA THR A 129 -19.45 7.67 -5.05
C THR A 129 -19.42 8.16 -3.61
N ILE A 130 -18.98 7.32 -2.68
CA ILE A 130 -18.77 7.71 -1.28
C ILE A 130 -17.77 8.88 -1.12
N TYR A 131 -16.90 9.10 -2.11
CA TYR A 131 -15.95 10.22 -2.09
C TYR A 131 -16.64 11.56 -2.43
N HIS A 132 -17.68 11.56 -3.27
CA HIS A 132 -18.54 12.74 -3.47
C HIS A 132 -19.20 13.15 -2.15
N LEU A 133 -19.75 12.18 -1.42
CA LEU A 133 -20.33 12.45 -0.10
C LEU A 133 -19.29 13.01 0.89
N ARG A 134 -18.11 12.40 0.96
CA ARG A 134 -17.03 12.88 1.83
C ARG A 134 -16.57 14.30 1.46
N ARG A 135 -16.48 14.62 0.17
CA ARG A 135 -16.12 15.97 -0.29
C ARG A 135 -17.19 16.97 0.11
N ALA A 136 -18.47 16.69 -0.15
CA ALA A 136 -19.58 17.55 0.24
C ALA A 136 -19.56 17.86 1.75
N LEU A 137 -19.38 16.82 2.60
CA LEU A 137 -19.28 16.99 4.06
C LEU A 137 -18.06 17.84 4.50
N MET A 138 -17.01 17.93 3.69
CA MET A 138 -15.81 18.72 4.00
C MET A 138 -15.91 20.17 3.54
N THR A 139 -16.69 20.47 2.51
CA THR A 139 -16.66 21.78 1.83
C THR A 139 -17.97 22.55 1.86
N GLU A 140 -19.10 21.88 2.06
CA GLU A 140 -20.39 22.55 2.10
C GLU A 140 -20.76 22.98 3.51
N ASP A 141 -21.06 24.26 3.69
CA ASP A 141 -21.54 24.80 4.95
C ASP A 141 -23.07 24.67 5.04
N LYS A 142 -23.53 23.44 5.34
CA LYS A 142 -24.95 23.14 5.57
C LYS A 142 -25.12 22.04 6.62
N LYS A 143 -26.31 21.96 7.20
CA LYS A 143 -26.68 20.84 8.08
C LYS A 143 -26.98 19.60 7.23
N PHE A 144 -26.17 18.57 7.39
CA PHE A 144 -26.38 17.26 6.74
C PHE A 144 -27.26 16.33 7.57
N ASP A 145 -27.91 15.38 6.90
CA ASP A 145 -28.55 14.24 7.54
C ASP A 145 -27.50 13.41 8.30
N ILE A 146 -27.82 13.02 9.54
CA ILE A 146 -26.91 12.28 10.41
C ILE A 146 -26.51 10.90 9.82
N ARG A 147 -27.40 10.28 9.03
CA ARG A 147 -27.12 9.01 8.33
C ARG A 147 -26.05 9.20 7.24
N LEU A 148 -26.01 10.35 6.57
CA LEU A 148 -24.97 10.68 5.59
C LEU A 148 -23.59 10.84 6.27
N ILE A 149 -23.55 11.54 7.40
CA ILE A 149 -22.34 11.69 8.23
C ILE A 149 -21.84 10.30 8.66
N TYR A 150 -22.75 9.45 9.15
CA TYR A 150 -22.43 8.08 9.52
C TYR A 150 -21.88 7.27 8.34
N LEU A 151 -22.46 7.34 7.14
CA LEU A 151 -21.97 6.59 5.98
C LEU A 151 -20.53 6.96 5.61
N ALA A 152 -20.20 8.26 5.65
CA ALA A 152 -18.84 8.75 5.42
C ALA A 152 -17.86 8.25 6.49
N MET A 153 -18.21 8.35 7.77
CA MET A 153 -17.38 7.85 8.88
C MET A 153 -17.22 6.32 8.86
N HIS A 154 -18.30 5.60 8.57
CA HIS A 154 -18.31 4.15 8.44
C HIS A 154 -17.36 3.72 7.32
N HIS A 155 -17.35 4.43 6.18
CA HIS A 155 -16.39 4.17 5.11
C HIS A 155 -14.94 4.38 5.56
N ILE A 156 -14.63 5.51 6.19
CA ILE A 156 -13.29 5.84 6.70
C ILE A 156 -12.81 4.80 7.71
N ILE A 157 -13.64 4.40 8.69
CA ILE A 157 -13.25 3.44 9.74
C ILE A 157 -13.13 2.00 9.19
N LYS A 158 -13.97 1.64 8.21
CA LYS A 158 -13.92 0.32 7.54
C LYS A 158 -12.67 0.17 6.68
N TYR A 159 -12.31 1.21 5.94
CA TYR A 159 -11.17 1.29 5.01
C TYR A 159 -10.12 2.30 5.46
N ARG A 160 -9.76 2.24 6.73
CA ARG A 160 -8.91 3.20 7.46
C ARG A 160 -7.43 3.30 7.03
N GLY A 161 -7.07 2.78 5.86
CA GLY A 161 -5.68 2.69 5.42
C GLY A 161 -4.81 1.84 6.33
N HIS A 162 -3.50 2.03 6.21
CA HIS A 162 -2.48 1.39 7.02
C HIS A 162 -1.95 2.36 8.09
N PHE A 163 -1.39 1.80 9.16
CA PHE A 163 -0.80 2.56 10.27
C PHE A 163 0.74 2.45 10.25
N LEU A 164 1.31 2.07 9.10
CA LEU A 164 2.75 1.90 8.90
C LEU A 164 3.53 3.21 9.06
N ASN A 165 2.84 4.35 8.93
CA ASN A 165 3.40 5.66 9.14
C ASN A 165 2.84 6.18 10.47
N GLN A 166 3.69 6.21 11.50
CA GLN A 166 3.35 6.74 12.83
C GLN A 166 3.46 8.28 12.90
N ALA A 167 3.81 8.93 11.78
CA ALA A 167 3.91 10.38 11.70
C ALA A 167 2.60 11.10 11.99
N ASN A 168 2.75 12.31 12.51
CA ASN A 168 1.61 13.13 12.88
C ASN A 168 0.80 13.48 11.63
N VAL A 169 -0.52 13.44 11.71
CA VAL A 169 -1.41 13.85 10.60
C VAL A 169 -1.09 15.29 10.15
N ASN A 170 -0.62 16.14 11.07
CA ASN A 170 -0.17 17.50 10.77
C ASN A 170 1.05 17.57 9.83
N ASP A 171 1.82 16.49 9.72
CA ASP A 171 2.96 16.37 8.81
C ASP A 171 2.51 16.08 7.37
N PHE A 172 1.27 15.61 7.19
CA PHE A 172 0.64 15.38 5.88
C PHE A 172 -0.06 16.65 5.40
N LYS A 173 0.70 17.59 4.86
CA LYS A 173 0.13 18.73 4.13
C LYS A 173 -0.08 18.34 2.66
N GLY A 174 -1.33 18.38 2.20
CA GLY A 174 -1.64 18.37 0.77
C GLY A 174 -1.13 19.67 0.13
N GLY A 175 -0.53 19.57 -1.05
CA GLY A 175 0.06 20.70 -1.76
C GLY A 175 1.26 20.29 -2.63
N GLU A 176 1.74 21.22 -3.45
CA GLU A 176 2.95 21.02 -4.25
C GLU A 176 4.18 20.85 -3.35
N ILE A 177 5.07 19.94 -3.73
CA ILE A 177 6.32 19.70 -3.03
C ILE A 177 7.25 20.88 -3.29
N ASP A 178 7.45 21.71 -2.28
CA ASP A 178 8.45 22.77 -2.32
C ASP A 178 9.83 22.20 -1.96
N LEU A 179 10.43 21.56 -2.96
CA LEU A 179 11.75 20.95 -2.84
C LEU A 179 12.83 22.03 -2.64
N ALA A 180 12.65 23.20 -3.24
CA ALA A 180 13.59 24.32 -3.18
C ALA A 180 13.71 24.86 -1.75
N SER A 181 12.59 25.19 -1.10
CA SER A 181 12.65 25.68 0.29
C SER A 181 13.19 24.63 1.25
N SER A 182 12.84 23.36 1.04
CA SER A 182 13.32 22.26 1.88
C SER A 182 14.83 22.02 1.72
N PHE A 183 15.36 22.08 0.50
CA PHE A 183 16.80 21.93 0.27
C PHE A 183 17.59 23.16 0.72
N LYS A 184 17.03 24.36 0.58
CA LYS A 184 17.62 25.56 1.18
C LYS A 184 17.71 25.44 2.71
N ALA A 185 16.65 24.97 3.37
CA ALA A 185 16.65 24.74 4.81
C ALA A 185 17.68 23.67 5.22
N LEU A 186 17.82 22.58 4.46
CA LEU A 186 18.87 21.58 4.68
C LEU A 186 20.27 22.20 4.53
N ASN A 187 20.51 23.00 3.49
CA ASN A 187 21.77 23.69 3.27
C ASN A 187 22.13 24.62 4.45
N GLU A 188 21.16 25.32 5.01
CA GLU A 188 21.33 26.13 6.22
C GLU A 188 21.76 25.27 7.42
N GLN A 189 21.12 24.12 7.64
CA GLN A 189 21.52 23.21 8.72
C GLN A 189 22.92 22.63 8.51
N PHE A 190 23.28 22.22 7.30
CA PHE A 190 24.63 21.73 7.01
C PHE A 190 25.70 22.80 7.24
N LYS A 191 25.39 24.06 6.90
CA LYS A 191 26.26 25.20 7.18
C LYS A 191 26.41 25.44 8.68
N ASN A 192 25.32 25.34 9.46
CA ASN A 192 25.36 25.48 10.92
C ASN A 192 26.22 24.39 11.58
N GLN A 193 26.20 23.17 11.02
CA GLN A 193 27.10 22.08 11.39
C GLN A 193 28.57 22.29 10.96
N GLY A 194 28.88 23.37 10.23
CA GLY A 194 30.21 23.62 9.68
C GLY A 194 30.60 22.70 8.52
N ARG A 195 29.64 22.04 7.87
CA ARG A 195 29.88 21.09 6.78
C ARG A 195 29.83 21.79 5.43
N ALA A 196 30.78 21.48 4.55
CA ALA A 196 30.78 21.92 3.16
C ALA A 196 29.81 21.10 2.27
N LEU A 197 28.67 20.65 2.79
CA LEU A 197 27.66 19.92 2.04
C LEU A 197 26.64 20.89 1.46
N LEU A 198 26.45 20.87 0.14
CA LEU A 198 25.52 21.75 -0.56
C LEU A 198 24.65 20.97 -1.56
N LEU A 199 23.34 21.05 -1.36
CA LEU A 199 22.33 20.58 -2.29
C LEU A 199 21.92 21.70 -3.24
N LYS A 200 21.62 21.35 -4.50
CA LYS A 200 20.99 22.26 -5.46
C LYS A 200 19.63 22.70 -4.91
N ASP A 201 19.40 24.01 -4.73
CA ASP A 201 18.16 24.55 -4.17
C ASP A 201 17.41 25.53 -5.10
N SER A 202 17.92 25.77 -6.31
CA SER A 202 17.25 26.52 -7.39
C SER A 202 16.97 25.62 -8.60
N ASP A 203 16.02 26.01 -9.46
CA ASP A 203 15.75 25.34 -10.75
C ASP A 203 15.47 23.83 -10.63
N LEU A 204 14.67 23.44 -9.63
CA LEU A 204 14.37 22.04 -9.28
C LEU A 204 13.13 21.47 -9.97
N GLY A 205 12.58 22.13 -10.99
CA GLY A 205 11.35 21.70 -11.66
C GLY A 205 11.44 20.29 -12.23
N ASN A 206 12.50 20.01 -13.02
CA ASN A 206 12.75 18.68 -13.57
C ASN A 206 13.09 17.66 -12.48
N ASP A 207 13.84 18.07 -11.46
CA ASP A 207 14.25 17.20 -10.35
C ASP A 207 13.03 16.73 -9.55
N THR A 208 12.08 17.63 -9.32
CA THR A 208 10.79 17.34 -8.68
C THR A 208 9.97 16.38 -9.54
N GLN A 209 9.96 16.54 -10.87
CA GLN A 209 9.29 15.60 -11.76
C GLN A 209 9.92 14.20 -11.70
N THR A 210 11.26 14.10 -11.74
CA THR A 210 11.97 12.83 -11.59
C THR A 210 11.68 12.19 -10.22
N LEU A 211 11.62 12.98 -9.16
CA LEU A 211 11.28 12.50 -7.81
C LEU A 211 9.89 11.85 -7.77
N LEU A 212 8.94 12.39 -8.53
CA LEU A 212 7.54 11.95 -8.58
C LEU A 212 7.21 10.97 -9.71
N ASP A 213 8.20 10.51 -10.46
CA ASP A 213 7.97 9.60 -11.59
C ASP A 213 7.83 8.15 -11.13
N ASN A 214 6.58 7.72 -10.94
CA ASN A 214 6.25 6.35 -10.56
C ASN A 214 6.32 5.33 -11.70
N SER A 215 6.58 5.76 -12.94
CA SER A 215 6.91 4.81 -14.01
C SER A 215 8.29 4.18 -13.82
N ARG A 216 9.15 4.82 -13.01
CA ARG A 216 10.52 4.40 -12.72
C ARG A 216 10.65 3.83 -11.31
N SER A 217 11.57 2.87 -11.17
CA SER A 217 11.86 2.31 -9.84
C SER A 217 12.46 3.37 -8.91
N ARG A 218 12.26 3.22 -7.60
CA ARG A 218 12.87 4.11 -6.59
C ARG A 218 14.40 4.16 -6.73
N ASN A 219 15.02 3.04 -7.11
CA ASN A 219 16.47 2.94 -7.31
C ASN A 219 16.94 3.78 -8.52
N ASP A 220 16.17 3.77 -9.62
CA ASP A 220 16.52 4.54 -10.82
C ASP A 220 16.40 6.04 -10.54
N ARG A 221 15.33 6.47 -9.87
CA ARG A 221 15.16 7.86 -9.40
C ARG A 221 16.30 8.28 -8.48
N GLN A 222 16.63 7.45 -7.49
CA GLN A 222 17.72 7.73 -6.54
C GLN A 222 19.06 7.94 -7.24
N LYS A 223 19.44 7.06 -8.18
CA LYS A 223 20.71 7.14 -8.90
C LYS A 223 20.84 8.39 -9.75
N GLU A 224 19.76 8.83 -10.38
CA GLU A 224 19.74 10.05 -11.18
C GLU A 224 19.85 11.29 -10.30
N LEU A 225 18.94 11.43 -9.33
CA LEU A 225 18.87 12.57 -8.43
C LEU A 225 20.19 12.76 -7.65
N SER A 226 20.83 11.66 -7.23
CA SER A 226 22.09 11.73 -6.46
C SER A 226 23.28 12.25 -7.27
N ARG A 227 23.18 12.24 -8.62
CA ARG A 227 24.22 12.80 -9.49
C ARG A 227 24.06 14.29 -9.71
N ILE A 228 22.81 14.77 -9.73
CA ILE A 228 22.47 16.14 -10.16
C ILE A 228 22.19 17.08 -8.99
N LEU A 229 21.82 16.56 -7.82
CA LEU A 229 21.48 17.38 -6.66
C LEU A 229 22.67 17.74 -5.77
N ASN A 230 23.80 17.02 -5.85
CA ASN A 230 25.01 17.36 -5.09
C ASN A 230 25.79 18.44 -5.83
N ILE A 231 25.94 19.63 -5.24
CA ILE A 231 26.82 20.68 -5.78
C ILE A 231 28.24 20.45 -5.24
N PRO A 232 29.24 20.12 -6.09
CA PRO A 232 30.62 19.98 -5.64
C PRO A 232 31.19 21.34 -5.27
N ASN A 233 31.86 21.44 -4.12
CA ASN A 233 32.66 22.60 -3.79
C ASN A 233 34.07 22.46 -4.40
N GLN A 234 34.59 23.53 -4.99
CA GLN A 234 35.89 23.51 -5.68
C GLN A 234 37.06 23.38 -4.70
N ASP A 235 36.86 23.83 -3.46
CA ASP A 235 37.86 23.77 -2.39
C ASP A 235 37.83 22.44 -1.63
N ASP A 236 36.89 21.54 -1.93
CA ASP A 236 36.82 20.22 -1.29
C ASP A 236 37.99 19.34 -1.75
N ASP A 237 38.64 18.68 -0.80
CA ASP A 237 39.50 17.55 -1.14
C ASP A 237 38.70 16.34 -1.63
N LYS A 238 39.41 15.31 -2.14
CA LYS A 238 38.78 14.10 -2.69
C LYS A 238 37.93 13.34 -1.67
N ASP A 239 38.29 13.38 -0.40
CA ASP A 239 37.59 12.64 0.66
C ASP A 239 36.33 13.39 1.08
N GLN A 240 36.40 14.72 1.21
CA GLN A 240 35.26 15.59 1.48
C GLN A 240 34.22 15.52 0.36
N ALA A 241 34.66 15.59 -0.90
CA ALA A 241 33.77 15.44 -2.05
C ALA A 241 33.05 14.07 -2.07
N LYS A 242 33.74 13.00 -1.62
CA LYS A 242 33.17 11.66 -1.52
C LYS A 242 32.16 11.56 -0.37
N LEU A 243 32.43 12.20 0.76
CA LEU A 243 31.50 12.29 1.90
C LEU A 243 30.23 13.04 1.52
N ASN A 244 30.36 14.19 0.84
CA ASN A 244 29.24 15.01 0.38
C ASN A 244 28.31 14.24 -0.57
N LYS A 245 28.90 13.53 -1.55
CA LYS A 245 28.15 12.66 -2.47
C LYS A 245 27.42 11.52 -1.74
N LYS A 246 28.06 10.94 -0.73
CA LYS A 246 27.48 9.88 0.10
C LYS A 246 26.31 10.42 0.91
N ALA A 247 26.46 11.57 1.57
CA ALA A 247 25.39 12.21 2.32
C ALA A 247 24.19 12.54 1.42
N THR A 248 24.43 13.15 0.24
CA THR A 248 23.36 13.41 -0.75
C THR A 248 22.62 12.14 -1.18
N THR A 249 23.37 11.05 -1.40
CA THR A 249 22.78 9.74 -1.72
C THR A 249 21.87 9.23 -0.60
N GLU A 250 22.30 9.34 0.66
CA GLU A 250 21.51 8.88 1.80
C GLU A 250 20.28 9.77 2.07
N ILE A 251 20.40 11.09 1.85
CA ILE A 251 19.26 12.04 1.88
C ILE A 251 18.19 11.62 0.88
N ILE A 252 18.59 11.36 -0.37
CA ILE A 252 17.65 10.97 -1.44
C ILE A 252 17.01 9.60 -1.16
N LYS A 253 17.77 8.66 -0.60
CA LYS A 253 17.20 7.38 -0.13
C LYS A 253 16.14 7.60 0.93
N ALA A 254 16.41 8.46 1.92
CA ALA A 254 15.48 8.73 3.02
C ALA A 254 14.16 9.28 2.48
N ILE A 255 14.18 10.35 1.67
CA ILE A 255 12.96 10.95 1.12
C ILE A 255 12.20 10.05 0.14
N LEU A 256 12.86 9.06 -0.49
CA LEU A 256 12.21 8.01 -1.31
C LEU A 256 11.71 6.80 -0.49
N GLY A 257 11.87 6.80 0.83
CA GLY A 257 11.47 5.69 1.70
C GLY A 257 12.31 4.44 1.52
N MET A 258 13.57 4.60 1.14
CA MET A 258 14.57 3.53 1.10
C MET A 258 15.36 3.50 2.41
N LYS A 259 15.99 2.36 2.72
CA LYS A 259 16.87 2.26 3.88
C LYS A 259 18.05 3.22 3.72
N ALA A 260 18.14 4.21 4.61
CA ALA A 260 19.15 5.26 4.59
C ALA A 260 20.01 5.20 5.87
N LYS A 261 21.21 5.77 5.81
CA LYS A 261 22.14 5.89 6.93
C LYS A 261 22.11 7.29 7.52
N PHE A 262 21.40 7.47 8.63
CA PHE A 262 21.11 8.77 9.22
C PHE A 262 22.32 9.39 9.92
N ASP A 263 23.25 8.59 10.44
CA ASP A 263 24.57 9.03 10.94
C ASP A 263 25.30 9.88 9.88
N ILE A 264 25.27 9.44 8.63
CA ILE A 264 25.91 10.14 7.50
C ILE A 264 25.16 11.43 7.14
N ILE A 265 23.83 11.37 7.17
CA ILE A 265 22.97 12.50 6.85
C ILE A 265 23.18 13.62 7.89
N PHE A 266 23.20 13.25 9.16
CA PHE A 266 23.38 14.17 10.28
C PHE A 266 24.84 14.59 10.50
N GLY A 267 25.81 13.86 9.93
CA GLY A 267 27.23 14.16 10.10
C GLY A 267 27.76 13.78 11.48
N LEU A 268 27.21 12.71 12.07
CA LEU A 268 27.56 12.25 13.41
C LEU A 268 28.65 11.17 13.32
N GLU A 269 29.61 11.23 14.25
CA GLU A 269 30.52 10.12 14.52
C GLU A 269 29.87 9.20 15.55
N VAL A 270 29.65 7.94 15.18
CA VAL A 270 28.86 6.99 15.98
C VAL A 270 29.59 5.66 16.08
N ASP A 271 29.52 5.03 17.25
CA ASP A 271 30.20 3.76 17.53
C ASP A 271 29.57 2.58 16.76
N GLU A 272 28.23 2.59 16.61
CA GLU A 272 27.47 1.53 15.94
C GLU A 272 26.67 2.08 14.72
N PRO A 273 27.32 2.29 13.54
CA PRO A 273 26.66 2.85 12.35
C PRO A 273 25.50 2.02 11.79
N LYS A 274 25.33 0.77 12.24
CA LYS A 274 24.21 -0.09 11.81
C LYS A 274 22.89 0.36 12.42
N ASP A 275 22.92 0.91 13.62
CA ASP A 275 21.72 1.33 14.37
C ASP A 275 21.09 2.57 13.71
N TRP A 276 21.91 3.40 13.07
CA TRP A 276 21.50 4.56 12.29
C TRP A 276 20.97 4.22 10.89
N SER A 277 20.84 2.93 10.54
CA SER A 277 20.32 2.50 9.26
C SER A 277 18.80 2.29 9.31
N LEU A 278 18.04 3.35 9.02
CA LEU A 278 16.60 3.45 9.24
C LEU A 278 15.81 3.59 7.93
N THR A 279 14.49 3.35 7.99
CA THR A 279 13.56 3.58 6.88
C THR A 279 12.30 4.25 7.42
N PHE A 280 11.85 5.37 6.86
CA PHE A 280 10.69 6.11 7.40
C PHE A 280 9.37 5.31 7.48
N ASN A 281 9.22 4.25 6.68
CA ASN A 281 8.02 3.39 6.69
C ASN A 281 8.19 2.10 7.51
N SER A 282 9.24 2.00 8.32
CA SER A 282 9.39 0.85 9.22
C SER A 282 8.53 1.04 10.46
N ASP A 283 7.91 -0.05 10.93
CA ASP A 283 7.00 -0.03 12.08
C ASP A 283 7.70 0.40 13.39
N ASP A 284 9.03 0.31 13.42
CA ASP A 284 9.94 0.61 14.54
C ASP A 284 10.72 1.92 14.37
N PHE A 285 10.39 2.76 13.37
CA PHE A 285 11.16 3.97 13.08
C PHE A 285 11.18 4.95 14.25
N ASP A 286 10.01 5.27 14.81
CA ASP A 286 9.90 6.23 15.91
C ASP A 286 10.54 5.68 17.20
N ASP A 287 10.42 4.37 17.47
CA ASP A 287 11.08 3.71 18.61
C ASP A 287 12.61 3.84 18.48
N LYS A 288 13.17 3.53 17.31
CA LYS A 288 14.61 3.63 17.04
C LYS A 288 15.13 5.07 17.08
N ILE A 289 14.37 6.02 16.52
CA ILE A 289 14.75 7.43 16.59
C ILE A 289 14.76 7.92 18.02
N SER A 290 13.79 7.53 18.86
CA SER A 290 13.77 7.90 20.27
C SER A 290 14.95 7.31 21.05
N GLU A 291 15.40 6.10 20.72
CA GLU A 291 16.62 5.51 21.29
C GLU A 291 17.90 6.26 20.87
N LEU A 292 17.92 6.84 19.67
CA LEU A 292 19.06 7.58 19.10
C LEU A 292 19.04 9.09 19.42
N GLU A 293 17.88 9.64 19.80
CA GLU A 293 17.67 11.06 20.12
C GLU A 293 18.72 11.65 21.07
N PRO A 294 19.17 10.96 22.14
CA PRO A 294 20.20 11.49 23.04
C PRO A 294 21.57 11.70 22.38
N GLN A 295 21.82 11.09 21.22
CA GLN A 295 23.06 11.20 20.45
C GLN A 295 22.96 12.24 19.32
N MET A 296 21.78 12.85 19.13
CA MET A 296 21.53 13.82 18.07
C MET A 296 21.83 15.26 18.53
N THR A 297 22.29 16.09 17.60
CA THR A 297 22.37 17.55 17.81
C THR A 297 21.05 18.23 17.45
N ASP A 298 20.88 19.48 17.84
CA ASP A 298 19.70 20.28 17.46
C ASP A 298 19.57 20.37 15.92
N GLU A 299 20.68 20.54 15.20
CA GLU A 299 20.69 20.55 13.74
C GLU A 299 20.28 19.18 13.17
N ALA A 300 20.69 18.07 13.79
CA ALA A 300 20.28 16.73 13.37
C ALA A 300 18.76 16.53 13.53
N ASN A 301 18.16 17.06 14.60
CA ASN A 301 16.72 17.07 14.80
C ASN A 301 15.99 17.89 13.73
N GLU A 302 16.47 19.09 13.41
CA GLU A 302 15.90 19.93 12.34
C GLU A 302 16.01 19.25 10.97
N ILE A 303 17.16 18.65 10.65
CA ILE A 303 17.35 17.87 9.42
C ILE A 303 16.34 16.72 9.36
N LEU A 304 16.14 15.98 10.46
CA LEU A 304 15.17 14.89 10.52
C LEU A 304 13.75 15.37 10.21
N LEU A 305 13.31 16.49 10.81
CA LEU A 305 11.99 17.07 10.57
C LEU A 305 11.78 17.46 9.11
N ILE A 306 12.79 18.09 8.48
CA ILE A 306 12.73 18.46 7.05
C ILE A 306 12.62 17.22 6.16
N LEU A 307 13.42 16.19 6.41
CA LEU A 307 13.38 14.94 5.66
C LEU A 307 12.07 14.19 5.83
N LYS A 308 11.54 14.18 7.06
CA LYS A 308 10.25 13.57 7.41
C LYS A 308 9.12 14.25 6.63
N LYS A 309 9.10 15.58 6.62
CA LYS A 309 8.14 16.38 5.82
C LYS A 309 8.24 16.06 4.33
N LEU A 310 9.45 16.09 3.75
CA LEU A 310 9.66 15.76 2.34
C LEU A 310 9.18 14.35 1.99
N TYR A 311 9.56 13.36 2.80
CA TYR A 311 9.12 11.97 2.63
C TYR A 311 7.59 11.87 2.59
N PHE A 312 6.88 12.50 3.52
CA PHE A 312 5.42 12.45 3.54
C PHE A 312 4.76 13.17 2.39
N SER A 313 5.26 14.35 2.01
CA SER A 313 4.75 15.07 0.85
C SER A 313 4.93 14.27 -0.44
N ILE A 314 6.05 13.57 -0.63
CA ILE A 314 6.29 12.69 -1.78
C ILE A 314 5.26 11.54 -1.81
N ASN A 315 5.11 10.78 -0.72
CA ASN A 315 4.15 9.67 -0.69
C ASN A 315 2.70 10.15 -0.85
N LEU A 316 2.35 11.32 -0.33
CA LEU A 316 1.01 11.86 -0.47
C LEU A 316 0.75 12.32 -1.91
N SER A 317 1.74 12.92 -2.57
CA SER A 317 1.63 13.29 -3.97
C SER A 317 1.38 12.09 -4.87
N ASP A 318 1.95 10.91 -4.57
CA ASP A 318 1.67 9.68 -5.32
C ASP A 318 0.18 9.29 -5.27
N ILE A 319 -0.52 9.66 -4.19
CA ILE A 319 -1.93 9.35 -3.98
C ILE A 319 -2.82 10.44 -4.59
N LEU A 320 -2.43 11.71 -4.45
CA LEU A 320 -3.21 12.88 -4.85
C LEU A 320 -2.97 13.33 -6.29
N LYS A 321 -1.87 12.92 -6.91
CA LYS A 321 -1.56 13.25 -8.29
C LYS A 321 -2.48 12.50 -9.22
N ASP A 322 -3.16 13.28 -10.04
CA ASP A 322 -3.95 12.74 -11.13
C ASP A 322 -3.04 12.11 -12.20
N ALA A 323 -3.43 10.93 -12.69
CA ALA A 323 -2.58 10.16 -13.59
C ALA A 323 -2.47 10.81 -14.98
N GLU A 324 -3.50 11.53 -15.40
CA GLU A 324 -3.62 12.08 -16.75
C GLU A 324 -3.23 13.56 -16.77
N THR A 325 -3.95 14.38 -16.01
CA THR A 325 -3.76 15.84 -15.95
C THR A 325 -2.48 16.23 -15.21
N LYS A 326 -1.90 15.30 -14.45
CA LYS A 326 -0.74 15.52 -13.56
C LYS A 326 -0.97 16.57 -12.47
N LYS A 327 -2.21 17.06 -12.32
CA LYS A 327 -2.60 18.05 -11.30
C LYS A 327 -2.64 17.40 -9.92
N MET A 328 -2.30 18.17 -8.89
CA MET A 328 -2.48 17.76 -7.50
C MET A 328 -3.93 18.00 -7.10
N ALA A 329 -4.58 16.98 -6.55
CA ALA A 329 -5.86 17.13 -5.89
C ALA A 329 -5.68 17.70 -4.47
N ASP A 330 -6.63 18.52 -4.02
CA ASP A 330 -6.59 19.12 -2.67
C ASP A 330 -6.81 18.07 -1.55
N SER A 331 -7.51 16.98 -1.86
CA SER A 331 -7.80 15.92 -0.91
C SER A 331 -7.89 14.54 -1.57
N LEU A 332 -7.85 13.49 -0.74
CA LEU A 332 -8.08 12.12 -1.21
C LEU A 332 -9.45 11.96 -1.88
N SER A 333 -10.47 12.66 -1.38
CA SER A 333 -11.80 12.61 -1.98
C SER A 333 -11.78 13.23 -3.38
N ASP A 334 -11.10 14.37 -3.55
CA ASP A 334 -10.96 15.03 -4.86
C ASP A 334 -10.21 14.14 -5.86
N ALA A 335 -9.10 13.51 -5.43
CA ALA A 335 -8.36 12.58 -6.27
C ALA A 335 -9.21 11.39 -6.73
N MET A 336 -10.07 10.88 -5.85
CA MET A 336 -10.96 9.76 -6.18
C MET A 336 -12.15 10.18 -7.06
N ILE A 337 -12.61 11.42 -6.94
CA ILE A 337 -13.63 12.01 -7.82
C ILE A 337 -13.04 12.22 -9.22
N ALA A 338 -11.85 12.81 -9.34
CA ALA A 338 -11.15 12.95 -10.62
C ALA A 338 -11.00 11.61 -11.35
N ARG A 339 -10.56 10.55 -10.65
CA ARG A 339 -10.50 9.19 -11.22
C ARG A 339 -11.85 8.65 -11.70
N TYR A 340 -12.94 8.99 -11.01
CA TYR A 340 -14.28 8.59 -11.41
C TYR A 340 -14.72 9.33 -12.68
N ASP A 341 -14.42 10.62 -12.77
CA ASP A 341 -14.75 11.46 -13.92
C ASP A 341 -13.92 11.06 -15.16
N ASP A 342 -12.63 10.81 -14.98
CA ASP A 342 -11.75 10.30 -16.04
C ASP A 342 -12.23 8.93 -16.54
N HIS A 343 -12.62 8.04 -15.62
CA HIS A 343 -13.19 6.77 -16.00
C HIS A 343 -14.48 6.94 -16.82
N ALA A 344 -15.36 7.88 -16.43
CA ALA A 344 -16.58 8.16 -17.18
C ALA A 344 -16.28 8.70 -18.60
N ARG A 345 -15.29 9.60 -18.74
CA ARG A 345 -14.84 10.12 -20.04
C ARG A 345 -14.22 9.03 -20.90
N HIS A 346 -13.25 8.27 -20.39
CA HIS A 346 -12.61 7.17 -21.11
C HIS A 346 -13.61 6.08 -21.51
N LEU A 347 -14.59 5.77 -20.65
CA LEU A 347 -15.64 4.81 -21.00
C LEU A 347 -16.52 5.30 -22.15
N LYS A 348 -16.78 6.61 -22.22
CA LYS A 348 -17.53 7.21 -23.34
C LYS A 348 -16.74 7.07 -24.65
N LEU A 349 -15.44 7.35 -24.63
CA LEU A 349 -14.54 7.16 -25.77
C LEU A 349 -14.49 5.68 -26.20
N LEU A 350 -14.29 4.76 -25.24
CA LEU A 350 -14.25 3.32 -25.51
C LEU A 350 -15.55 2.83 -26.15
N LYS A 351 -16.71 3.32 -25.69
CA LYS A 351 -18.01 3.01 -26.29
C LYS A 351 -18.14 3.58 -27.70
N GLN A 352 -17.62 4.78 -27.96
CA GLN A 352 -17.61 5.37 -29.31
C GLN A 352 -16.75 4.54 -30.27
N VAL A 353 -15.53 4.16 -29.87
CA VAL A 353 -14.65 3.29 -30.66
C VAL A 353 -15.31 1.94 -30.93
N ALA A 354 -15.91 1.32 -29.91
CA ALA A 354 -16.60 0.06 -30.06
C ALA A 354 -17.85 0.13 -30.96
N GLU A 355 -18.43 1.32 -31.14
CA GLU A 355 -19.55 1.57 -32.05
C GLU A 355 -19.10 1.90 -33.48
N GLN A 356 -17.98 2.61 -33.64
CA GLN A 356 -17.31 2.78 -34.94
C GLN A 356 -16.93 1.41 -35.53
N GLU A 357 -16.51 0.48 -34.67
CA GLU A 357 -16.21 -0.92 -34.98
C GLU A 357 -17.44 -1.84 -34.88
N SER A 358 -18.66 -1.30 -35.00
CA SER A 358 -19.88 -2.10 -34.91
C SER A 358 -19.88 -3.24 -35.94
N GLY A 359 -20.15 -4.45 -35.47
CA GLY A 359 -20.14 -5.66 -36.31
C GLY A 359 -18.77 -6.29 -36.55
N THR A 360 -17.66 -5.67 -36.14
CA THR A 360 -16.33 -6.29 -36.20
C THR A 360 -16.04 -7.09 -34.92
N GLU A 361 -15.08 -8.03 -35.02
CA GLU A 361 -14.61 -8.76 -33.84
C GLU A 361 -13.93 -7.83 -32.82
N LYS A 362 -13.31 -6.74 -33.27
CA LYS A 362 -12.71 -5.73 -32.39
C LYS A 362 -13.75 -5.01 -31.54
N GLY A 363 -14.85 -4.53 -32.15
CA GLY A 363 -15.91 -3.84 -31.42
C GLY A 363 -16.58 -4.73 -30.36
N LYS A 364 -16.82 -6.01 -30.68
CA LYS A 364 -17.29 -7.01 -29.70
C LYS A 364 -16.29 -7.24 -28.59
N ALA A 365 -15.01 -7.41 -28.94
CA ALA A 365 -13.92 -7.63 -27.99
C ALA A 365 -13.76 -6.47 -27.00
N LEU A 366 -13.92 -5.21 -27.44
CA LEU A 366 -13.87 -4.03 -26.54
C LEU A 366 -15.05 -4.02 -25.55
N LYS A 367 -16.28 -4.28 -26.03
CA LYS A 367 -17.48 -4.36 -25.17
C LYS A 367 -17.34 -5.48 -24.14
N GLN A 368 -16.89 -6.65 -24.58
CA GLN A 368 -16.64 -7.80 -23.72
C GLN A 368 -15.53 -7.54 -22.70
N ALA A 369 -14.43 -6.90 -23.10
CA ALA A 369 -13.32 -6.60 -22.19
C ALA A 369 -13.78 -5.77 -20.99
N TYR A 370 -14.57 -4.74 -21.25
CA TYR A 370 -15.09 -3.87 -20.19
C TYR A 370 -16.13 -4.60 -19.32
N GLU A 371 -17.02 -5.38 -19.92
CA GLU A 371 -17.99 -6.19 -19.17
C GLU A 371 -17.30 -7.20 -18.26
N GLU A 372 -16.31 -7.94 -18.77
CA GLU A 372 -15.52 -8.89 -18.00
C GLU A 372 -14.69 -8.20 -16.90
N TYR A 373 -14.21 -6.98 -17.14
CA TYR A 373 -13.48 -6.20 -16.14
C TYR A 373 -14.39 -5.79 -14.97
N VAL A 374 -15.58 -5.28 -15.26
CA VAL A 374 -16.54 -4.80 -14.23
C VAL A 374 -17.22 -5.96 -13.49
N ASN A 375 -17.67 -6.99 -14.21
CA ASN A 375 -18.49 -8.07 -13.65
C ASN A 375 -17.69 -9.32 -13.28
N GLY A 376 -16.44 -9.40 -13.76
CA GLY A 376 -15.62 -10.61 -13.67
C GLY A 376 -15.93 -11.61 -14.79
N LYS A 377 -14.98 -12.51 -15.02
CA LYS A 377 -15.07 -13.59 -16.01
C LYS A 377 -15.14 -14.93 -15.28
N ASN A 378 -16.20 -15.71 -15.52
CA ASN A 378 -16.42 -17.01 -14.87
C ASN A 378 -16.31 -16.96 -13.32
N GLY A 379 -16.84 -15.89 -12.73
CA GLY A 379 -16.79 -15.66 -11.28
C GLY A 379 -15.41 -15.27 -10.73
N LYS A 380 -14.45 -14.93 -11.58
CA LYS A 380 -13.12 -14.42 -11.19
C LYS A 380 -12.94 -12.96 -11.63
N PRO A 381 -12.34 -12.11 -10.80
CA PRO A 381 -12.01 -10.75 -11.21
C PRO A 381 -10.95 -10.76 -12.32
N VAL A 382 -11.10 -9.86 -13.30
CA VAL A 382 -10.08 -9.60 -14.32
C VAL A 382 -9.13 -8.51 -13.80
N THR A 383 -7.83 -8.68 -14.02
CA THR A 383 -6.84 -7.69 -13.58
C THR A 383 -6.86 -6.46 -14.48
N ALA A 384 -6.45 -5.30 -13.95
CA ALA A 384 -6.34 -4.08 -14.76
C ALA A 384 -5.35 -4.27 -15.93
N ASP A 385 -4.22 -4.94 -15.70
CA ASP A 385 -3.22 -5.20 -16.75
C ASP A 385 -3.78 -6.07 -17.88
N ASP A 386 -4.56 -7.10 -17.55
CA ASP A 386 -5.20 -7.95 -18.56
C ASP A 386 -6.26 -7.17 -19.33
N PHE A 387 -7.05 -6.34 -18.64
CA PHE A 387 -8.01 -5.43 -19.27
C PHE A 387 -7.31 -4.46 -20.24
N PHE A 388 -6.26 -3.77 -19.78
CA PHE A 388 -5.52 -2.81 -20.61
C PHE A 388 -4.88 -3.48 -21.83
N LYS A 389 -4.28 -4.67 -21.67
CA LYS A 389 -3.75 -5.45 -22.81
C LYS A 389 -4.86 -5.78 -23.80
N HIS A 390 -6.02 -6.21 -23.31
CA HIS A 390 -7.13 -6.59 -24.17
C HIS A 390 -7.72 -5.38 -24.90
N VAL A 391 -7.88 -4.24 -24.24
CA VAL A 391 -8.30 -2.99 -24.88
C VAL A 391 -7.29 -2.58 -25.94
N LYS A 392 -6.01 -2.46 -25.58
CA LYS A 392 -4.95 -2.01 -26.50
C LYS A 392 -4.85 -2.85 -27.77
N ASN A 393 -5.03 -4.17 -27.67
CA ASN A 393 -4.97 -5.06 -28.83
C ASN A 393 -6.17 -4.90 -29.79
N ASN A 394 -7.26 -4.27 -29.35
CA ASN A 394 -8.51 -4.15 -30.09
C ASN A 394 -8.89 -2.70 -30.41
N LEU A 395 -8.07 -1.71 -30.03
CA LEU A 395 -8.23 -0.33 -30.49
C LEU A 395 -8.01 -0.24 -32.01
N ASN A 396 -8.61 0.79 -32.62
CA ASN A 396 -8.43 1.15 -34.02
C ASN A 396 -7.51 2.38 -34.14
N ASP A 397 -7.31 2.89 -35.35
CA ASP A 397 -6.43 4.05 -35.59
C ASP A 397 -7.17 5.39 -35.48
N SER A 398 -8.35 5.42 -34.84
CA SER A 398 -9.13 6.65 -34.67
C SER A 398 -8.48 7.61 -33.68
N ALA A 399 -8.87 8.89 -33.75
CA ALA A 399 -8.42 9.89 -32.78
C ALA A 399 -8.85 9.53 -31.35
N GLU A 400 -10.05 8.98 -31.18
CA GLU A 400 -10.55 8.53 -29.88
C GLU A 400 -9.70 7.37 -29.32
N SER A 401 -9.26 6.44 -30.17
CA SER A 401 -8.36 5.35 -29.77
C SER A 401 -6.96 5.82 -29.35
N GLN A 402 -6.51 6.99 -29.82
CA GLN A 402 -5.23 7.56 -29.40
C GLN A 402 -5.32 8.26 -28.02
N GLU A 403 -6.53 8.65 -27.62
CA GLU A 403 -6.80 9.29 -26.31
C GLU A 403 -7.04 8.26 -25.20
N ILE A 404 -7.49 7.04 -25.54
CA ILE A 404 -7.64 5.89 -24.62
C ILE A 404 -6.28 5.24 -24.32
#